data_AF-A0A5C5TVN4-F1
#
_entry.id   AF-A0A5C5TVN4-F1
#
_cell.length_a   1.000
_cell.length_b   1.000
_cell.length_c   1.000
_cell.angle_alpha   90.00
_cell.angle_beta   90.00
_cell.angle_gamma   90.00
#
_symmetry.space_group_name_H-M   'P 1'
#
loop_
_entity.id
_entity.type
_entity.pdbx_description
1 polymer ?
#
loop_
_entity_poly.entity_id
_entity_poly.type
_entity_poly.pdbx_seq_one_letter_code
_entity_poly.pdbx_strand_id
1 'polypeptide(L)'
;MSSPGEAATNLAKAYEWAAYKLLDDFDFSRTRKTKSGMVHPATLGPIVGAVALTSLSIEVALKALLLKHHGKALRTHDHVKLFKALPADVQRNLEQRYERIAKTRNKNSGDSQTLEITAVLAATKDVFISWRYAYEPTEMARNVDLSTAACASRVIADEAGAV
;
A
#
# COMPACT_ATOMS: atom_id res chain seq x y z
N MET A 1 22.47 0.39 17.85
CA MET A 1 21.36 -0.44 17.36
C MET A 1 20.26 0.50 16.90
N SER A 2 19.67 0.28 15.72
CA SER A 2 18.57 1.11 15.19
C SER A 2 17.38 1.12 16.16
N SER A 3 16.67 2.24 16.27
CA SER A 3 15.45 2.28 17.09
C SER A 3 14.36 1.36 16.51
N PRO A 4 13.40 0.85 17.31
CA PRO A 4 12.29 0.05 16.78
C PRO A 4 11.50 0.76 15.67
N GLY A 5 11.30 2.09 15.77
CA GLY A 5 10.64 2.88 14.74
C GLY A 5 11.45 2.99 13.45
N GLU A 6 12.77 3.11 13.55
CA GLU A 6 13.68 3.14 12.39
C GLU A 6 13.76 1.77 11.70
N ALA A 7 13.85 0.69 12.46
CA ALA A 7 13.80 -0.67 11.94
C ALA A 7 12.47 -0.94 11.19
N ALA A 8 11.34 -0.51 11.76
CA ALA A 8 10.04 -0.60 11.11
C ALA A 8 9.98 0.24 9.82
N THR A 9 10.55 1.45 9.82
CA THR A 9 10.60 2.30 8.63
C THR A 9 11.39 1.63 7.49
N ASN A 10 12.56 1.08 7.79
CA ASN A 10 13.39 0.38 6.81
C ASN A 10 12.68 -0.86 6.25
N LEU A 11 11.97 -1.59 7.11
CA LEU A 11 11.18 -2.74 6.71
C LEU A 11 10.02 -2.35 5.78
N ALA A 12 9.30 -1.26 6.08
CA ALA A 12 8.24 -0.75 5.21
C ALA A 12 8.76 -0.40 3.81
N LYS A 13 9.90 0.29 3.73
CA LYS A 13 10.57 0.62 2.46
C LYS A 13 11.02 -0.63 1.69
N ALA A 14 11.50 -1.65 2.39
CA ALA A 14 11.86 -2.92 1.77
C ALA A 14 10.64 -3.63 1.14
N TYR A 15 9.48 -3.63 1.82
CA TYR A 15 8.24 -4.17 1.26
C TYR A 15 7.72 -3.37 0.07
N GLU A 16 7.79 -2.04 0.12
CA GLU A 16 7.44 -1.17 -1.00
C GLU A 16 8.31 -1.49 -2.23
N TRP A 17 9.63 -1.57 -2.04
CA TRP A 17 10.58 -1.91 -3.11
C TRP A 17 10.34 -3.31 -3.67
N ALA A 18 10.08 -4.30 -2.82
CA ALA A 18 9.75 -5.66 -3.26
C ALA A 18 8.45 -5.70 -4.06
N ALA A 19 7.42 -4.95 -3.65
CA ALA A 19 6.17 -4.82 -4.40
C ALA A 19 6.42 -4.21 -5.79
N TYR A 20 7.23 -3.15 -5.86
CA TYR A 20 7.63 -2.54 -7.13
C TYR A 20 8.35 -3.56 -8.02
N LYS A 21 9.32 -4.31 -7.47
CA LYS A 21 10.09 -5.28 -8.24
C LYS A 21 9.25 -6.42 -8.81
N LEU A 22 8.26 -6.91 -8.07
CA LEU A 22 7.31 -7.89 -8.58
C LEU A 22 6.54 -7.40 -9.82
N LEU A 23 6.32 -6.09 -9.95
CA LEU A 23 5.63 -5.50 -11.10
C LEU A 23 6.58 -5.10 -12.23
N ASP A 24 7.79 -4.64 -11.89
CA ASP A 24 8.84 -4.24 -12.83
C ASP A 24 9.35 -5.44 -13.65
N ASP A 25 9.56 -6.58 -12.97
CA ASP A 25 9.97 -7.83 -13.60
C ASP A 25 8.80 -8.51 -14.38
N PHE A 26 7.60 -7.92 -14.32
CA PHE A 26 6.40 -8.47 -14.89
C PHE A 26 6.03 -7.85 -16.24
N ASP A 27 6.17 -8.65 -17.29
CA ASP A 27 5.79 -8.26 -18.65
C ASP A 27 4.28 -8.36 -18.87
N PHE A 28 3.58 -7.22 -18.73
CA PHE A 28 2.16 -7.10 -19.03
C PHE A 28 1.80 -7.44 -20.48
N SER A 29 2.74 -7.38 -21.44
CA SER A 29 2.45 -7.73 -22.84
C SER A 29 2.24 -9.24 -23.04
N ARG A 30 2.72 -10.07 -22.10
CA ARG A 30 2.58 -11.53 -22.12
C ARG A 30 1.34 -12.05 -21.37
N THR A 31 0.49 -11.18 -20.83
CA THR A 31 -0.75 -11.60 -20.17
C THR A 31 -1.74 -12.17 -21.20
N ARG A 32 -1.74 -13.49 -21.40
CA ARG A 32 -2.81 -14.16 -22.15
C ARG A 32 -4.05 -14.24 -21.25
N LYS A 33 -5.15 -13.61 -21.67
CA LYS A 33 -6.47 -13.90 -21.11
C LYS A 33 -6.78 -15.37 -21.40
N THR A 34 -7.17 -16.12 -20.38
CA THR A 34 -7.70 -17.48 -20.59
C THR A 34 -9.03 -17.41 -21.35
N LYS A 35 -9.49 -18.52 -21.93
CA LYS A 35 -10.79 -18.57 -22.65
C LYS A 35 -12.00 -18.15 -21.79
N SER A 36 -11.86 -18.13 -20.45
CA SER A 36 -12.87 -17.66 -19.50
C SER A 36 -12.76 -16.17 -19.14
N GLY A 37 -11.82 -15.43 -19.74
CA GLY A 37 -11.55 -14.03 -19.37
C GLY A 37 -10.75 -13.87 -18.07
N MET A 38 -10.35 -14.96 -17.42
CA MET A 38 -9.52 -14.91 -16.21
C MET A 38 -8.04 -14.64 -16.56
N VAL A 39 -7.39 -13.88 -15.68
CA VAL A 39 -5.95 -13.60 -15.68
C VAL A 39 -5.20 -14.92 -15.45
N HIS A 40 -4.20 -15.23 -16.28
CA HIS A 40 -3.44 -16.48 -16.18
C HIS A 40 -2.77 -16.62 -14.77
N PRO A 41 -2.62 -17.82 -14.19
CA PRO A 41 -2.02 -17.98 -12.85
C PRO A 41 -0.62 -17.35 -12.72
N ALA A 42 0.19 -17.45 -13.77
CA ALA A 42 1.52 -16.80 -13.87
C ALA A 42 1.48 -15.27 -13.79
N THR A 43 0.30 -14.67 -13.98
CA THR A 43 0.05 -13.24 -13.96
C THR A 43 -0.69 -12.78 -12.70
N LEU A 44 -1.46 -13.67 -12.09
CA LEU A 44 -2.15 -13.41 -10.83
C LEU A 44 -1.19 -13.38 -9.63
N GLY A 45 -0.19 -14.27 -9.61
CA GLY A 45 0.79 -14.35 -8.53
C GLY A 45 1.54 -13.05 -8.25
N PRO A 46 2.21 -12.43 -9.26
CA PRO A 46 2.92 -11.17 -9.08
C PRO A 46 2.00 -10.01 -8.65
N ILE A 47 0.80 -9.91 -9.23
CA ILE A 47 -0.18 -8.87 -8.87
C ILE A 47 -0.63 -9.02 -7.41
N VAL A 48 -1.02 -10.22 -7.01
CA VAL A 48 -1.47 -10.50 -5.64
C VAL A 48 -0.32 -10.30 -4.65
N GLY A 49 0.89 -10.74 -5.00
CA GLY A 49 2.09 -10.52 -4.20
C GLY A 49 2.39 -9.03 -4.02
N ALA A 50 2.30 -8.23 -5.08
CA ALA A 50 2.49 -6.79 -5.00
C ALA A 50 1.41 -6.12 -4.14
N VAL A 51 0.14 -6.49 -4.30
CA VAL A 51 -0.96 -5.99 -3.43
C VAL A 51 -0.70 -6.30 -1.96
N ALA A 52 -0.32 -7.54 -1.63
CA ALA A 52 -0.04 -7.94 -0.25
C ALA A 52 1.16 -7.17 0.33
N LEU A 53 2.24 -7.03 -0.42
CA LEU A 53 3.44 -6.31 0.01
C LEU A 53 3.19 -4.80 0.17
N THR A 54 2.43 -4.18 -0.74
CA THR A 54 2.03 -2.77 -0.63
C THR A 54 1.16 -2.55 0.62
N SER A 55 0.17 -3.40 0.88
CA SER A 55 -0.61 -3.33 2.11
C SER A 55 0.26 -3.50 3.36
N LEU A 56 1.27 -4.38 3.31
CA LEU A 56 2.18 -4.59 4.44
C LEU A 56 3.07 -3.37 4.69
N SER A 57 3.57 -2.77 3.61
CA SER A 57 4.35 -1.54 3.69
C SER A 57 3.55 -0.42 4.34
N ILE A 58 2.28 -0.23 3.95
CA ILE A 58 1.36 0.73 4.58
C ILE A 58 1.21 0.46 6.07
N GLU A 59 0.89 -0.78 6.46
CA GLU A 59 0.68 -1.14 7.87
C GLU A 59 1.93 -0.87 8.72
N VAL A 60 3.09 -1.32 8.23
CA VAL A 60 4.37 -1.19 8.95
C VAL A 60 4.79 0.28 9.04
N ALA A 61 4.61 1.07 7.97
CA ALA A 61 4.95 2.49 7.97
C ALA A 61 4.07 3.29 8.96
N LEU A 62 2.75 3.02 9.00
CA LEU A 62 1.86 3.65 9.98
C LEU A 62 2.24 3.28 11.42
N LYS A 63 2.62 2.01 11.65
CA LYS A 63 3.12 1.56 12.97
C LYS A 63 4.46 2.21 13.32
N ALA A 64 5.34 2.42 12.35
CA ALA A 64 6.60 3.11 12.54
C ALA A 64 6.36 4.56 13.00
N LEU A 65 5.44 5.28 12.35
CA LEU A 65 5.04 6.63 12.77
C LEU A 65 4.48 6.65 14.20
N LEU A 66 3.61 5.70 14.55
CA LEU A 66 3.09 5.59 15.92
C LEU A 66 4.20 5.30 16.94
N LEU A 67 5.17 4.46 16.61
CA LEU A 67 6.34 4.22 17.46
C LEU A 67 7.18 5.47 17.66
N LYS A 68 7.39 6.28 16.61
CA LYS A 68 8.19 7.51 16.68
C LYS A 68 7.52 8.61 17.50
N HIS A 69 6.20 8.78 17.35
CA HIS A 69 5.47 9.83 18.06
C HIS A 69 5.04 9.44 19.48
N HIS A 70 4.63 8.19 19.70
CA HIS A 70 4.01 7.76 20.97
C HIS A 70 4.85 6.73 21.73
N GLY A 71 5.98 6.27 21.19
CA GLY A 71 6.79 5.19 21.76
C GLY A 71 6.14 3.80 21.69
N LYS A 72 4.92 3.68 21.13
CA LYS A 72 4.15 2.44 21.09
C LYS A 72 3.31 2.34 19.81
N ALA A 73 3.39 1.19 19.15
CA ALA A 73 2.49 0.84 18.05
C ALA A 73 1.15 0.27 18.57
N LEU A 74 0.07 0.54 17.85
CA LEU A 74 -1.21 -0.14 18.07
C LEU A 74 -1.16 -1.57 17.54
N ARG A 75 -1.79 -2.50 18.28
CA ARG A 75 -1.92 -3.92 17.88
C ARG A 75 -3.17 -4.12 17.03
N THR A 76 -3.16 -3.57 15.82
CA THR A 76 -4.21 -3.76 14.83
C THR A 76 -3.62 -3.80 13.42
N HIS A 77 -4.34 -4.41 12.49
CA HIS A 77 -4.06 -4.39 11.04
C HIS A 77 -4.97 -3.40 10.30
N ASP A 78 -5.92 -2.76 11.00
CA ASP A 78 -6.84 -1.81 10.40
C ASP A 78 -6.09 -0.50 10.10
N HIS A 79 -5.77 -0.29 8.81
CA HIS A 79 -5.01 0.86 8.34
C HIS A 79 -5.69 2.20 8.68
N VAL A 80 -7.02 2.26 8.66
CA VAL A 80 -7.76 3.48 9.00
C VAL A 80 -7.63 3.79 10.49
N LYS A 81 -7.70 2.77 11.36
CA LYS A 81 -7.47 2.96 12.79
C LYS A 81 -6.03 3.39 13.09
N LEU A 82 -5.05 2.82 12.40
CA LEU A 82 -3.64 3.20 12.54
C LEU A 82 -3.43 4.68 12.14
N PHE A 83 -3.99 5.10 11.01
CA PHE A 83 -3.90 6.48 10.54
C PHE A 83 -4.58 7.48 11.48
N LYS A 84 -5.81 7.18 11.93
CA LYS A 84 -6.55 8.05 12.86
C LYS A 84 -5.89 8.21 14.23
N ALA A 85 -5.00 7.29 14.60
CA ALA A 85 -4.24 7.35 15.86
C ALA A 85 -2.98 8.23 15.77
N LEU A 86 -2.61 8.70 14.58
CA LEU A 86 -1.50 9.63 14.39
C LEU A 86 -1.86 11.04 14.91
N PRO A 87 -0.87 11.88 15.24
CA PRO A 87 -1.10 13.30 15.49
C PRO A 87 -1.79 13.99 14.30
N ALA A 88 -2.67 14.96 14.56
CA ALA A 88 -3.48 15.61 13.53
C ALA A 88 -2.67 16.42 12.50
N ASP A 89 -1.51 16.93 12.89
CA ASP A 89 -0.52 17.55 12.00
C ASP A 89 0.09 16.53 11.04
N VAL A 90 0.45 15.34 11.53
CA VAL A 90 0.98 14.24 10.69
C VAL A 90 -0.09 13.74 9.71
N GLN A 91 -1.33 13.56 10.17
CA GLN A 91 -2.45 13.17 9.30
C GLN A 91 -2.63 14.17 8.13
N ARG A 92 -2.67 15.48 8.44
CA ARG A 92 -2.80 16.53 7.41
C ARG A 92 -1.62 16.55 6.45
N ASN A 93 -0.39 16.36 6.95
CA ASN A 93 0.79 16.31 6.09
C ASN A 93 0.71 15.12 5.11
N LEU A 94 0.37 13.93 5.60
CA LEU A 94 0.17 12.75 4.78
C LEU A 94 -0.91 12.96 3.72
N GLU A 95 -2.07 13.51 4.08
CA GLU A 95 -3.16 13.85 3.16
C GLU A 95 -2.69 14.79 2.04
N GLN A 96 -2.03 15.90 2.39
CA GLN A 96 -1.54 16.88 1.42
C GLN A 96 -0.44 16.34 0.51
N ARG A 97 0.47 15.52 1.04
CA ARG A 97 1.54 14.88 0.25
C ARG A 97 0.93 13.86 -0.72
N TYR A 98 0.01 13.04 -0.25
CA TYR A 98 -0.69 12.07 -1.06
C TYR A 98 -1.51 12.74 -2.16
N GLU A 99 -2.28 13.79 -1.85
CA GLU A 99 -3.07 14.52 -2.84
C GLU A 99 -2.19 15.08 -3.97
N ARG A 100 -1.03 15.65 -3.65
CA ARG A 100 -0.06 16.14 -4.64
C ARG A 100 0.45 15.05 -5.57
N ILE A 101 0.82 13.89 -5.02
CA ILE A 101 1.33 12.76 -5.81
C ILE A 101 0.21 12.15 -6.65
N ALA A 102 -0.98 11.97 -6.07
CA ALA A 102 -2.13 11.39 -6.76
C ALA A 102 -2.62 12.28 -7.92
N LYS A 103 -2.64 13.62 -7.76
CA LYS A 103 -2.93 14.56 -8.85
C LYS A 103 -1.91 14.43 -9.99
N THR A 104 -0.63 14.29 -9.67
CA THR A 104 0.44 14.12 -10.66
C THR A 104 0.28 12.80 -11.42
N ARG A 105 -0.03 11.71 -10.71
CA ARG A 105 -0.34 10.39 -11.29
C ARG A 105 -1.53 10.49 -12.26
N ASN A 106 -2.64 11.05 -11.79
CA ASN A 106 -3.90 11.19 -12.52
C ASN A 106 -3.71 11.99 -13.82
N LYS A 107 -2.91 13.06 -13.78
CA LYS A 107 -2.55 13.84 -14.98
C LYS A 107 -1.84 12.99 -16.04
N ASN A 108 -1.02 12.03 -15.62
CA ASN A 108 -0.28 11.15 -16.53
C ASN A 108 -1.14 9.98 -17.07
N SER A 109 -2.16 9.56 -16.32
CA SER A 109 -3.05 8.46 -16.69
C SER A 109 -4.35 8.90 -17.38
N GLY A 110 -4.65 10.20 -17.43
CA GLY A 110 -5.91 10.73 -17.97
C GLY A 110 -7.11 10.53 -17.04
N ASP A 111 -6.87 10.13 -15.80
CA ASP A 111 -7.90 9.92 -14.78
C ASP A 111 -8.20 11.25 -14.08
N SER A 112 -9.48 11.53 -13.80
CA SER A 112 -9.91 12.81 -13.22
C SER A 112 -10.17 12.73 -11.72
N GLN A 113 -10.30 11.53 -11.16
CA GLN A 113 -10.73 11.36 -9.78
C GLN A 113 -9.57 10.98 -8.86
N THR A 114 -9.27 11.85 -7.90
CA THR A 114 -8.36 11.54 -6.80
C THR A 114 -9.17 10.95 -5.65
N LEU A 115 -8.89 9.70 -5.28
CA LEU A 115 -9.45 9.10 -4.06
C LEU A 115 -8.76 9.70 -2.85
N GLU A 116 -9.49 10.01 -1.78
CA GLU A 116 -8.91 10.38 -0.48
C GLU A 116 -8.01 9.27 0.08
N ILE A 117 -6.92 9.62 0.79
CA ILE A 117 -6.00 8.63 1.37
C ILE A 117 -6.74 7.63 2.27
N THR A 118 -7.73 8.10 3.04
CA THR A 118 -8.55 7.25 3.92
C THR A 118 -9.36 6.20 3.16
N ALA A 119 -9.80 6.50 1.94
CA ALA A 119 -10.46 5.53 1.07
C ALA A 119 -9.48 4.44 0.59
N VAL A 120 -8.23 4.82 0.28
CA VAL A 120 -7.17 3.87 -0.08
C VAL A 120 -6.82 2.95 1.11
N LEU A 121 -6.71 3.53 2.31
CA LEU A 121 -6.48 2.76 3.54
C LEU A 121 -7.65 1.81 3.82
N ALA A 122 -8.89 2.25 3.57
CA ALA A 122 -10.07 1.40 3.71
C ALA A 122 -10.08 0.23 2.72
N ALA A 123 -9.63 0.44 1.49
CA ALA A 123 -9.54 -0.60 0.46
C ALA A 123 -8.41 -1.63 0.73
N THR A 124 -7.36 -1.24 1.46
CA THR A 124 -6.19 -2.08 1.71
C THR A 124 -6.20 -2.81 3.05
N LYS A 125 -7.05 -2.42 4.00
CA LYS A 125 -7.07 -2.95 5.37
C LYS A 125 -7.36 -4.45 5.47
N ASP A 126 -8.18 -4.99 4.57
CA ASP A 126 -8.64 -6.38 4.62
C ASP A 126 -7.83 -7.30 3.68
N VAL A 127 -6.81 -6.76 3.00
CA VAL A 127 -5.97 -7.50 2.05
C VAL A 127 -5.38 -8.78 2.66
N PHE A 128 -4.97 -8.75 3.92
CA PHE A 128 -4.42 -9.93 4.59
C PHE A 128 -5.47 -10.98 4.97
N ILE A 129 -6.71 -10.55 5.20
CA ILE A 129 -7.82 -11.46 5.43
C ILE A 129 -8.11 -12.18 4.12
N SER A 130 -8.26 -11.42 3.04
CA SER A 130 -8.59 -11.97 1.73
C SER A 130 -7.49 -12.82 1.13
N TRP A 131 -6.22 -12.43 1.29
CA TRP A 131 -5.11 -13.19 0.75
C TRP A 131 -5.00 -14.60 1.34
N ARG A 132 -5.49 -14.78 2.56
CA ARG A 132 -5.40 -16.06 3.29
C ARG A 132 -6.36 -17.12 2.75
N TYR A 133 -7.40 -16.73 2.02
CA TYR A 133 -8.39 -17.65 1.47
C TYR A 133 -8.09 -17.95 0.01
N ALA A 134 -7.93 -19.23 -0.33
CA ALA A 134 -7.46 -19.69 -1.64
C ALA A 134 -8.33 -19.28 -2.84
N TYR A 135 -9.58 -18.84 -2.63
CA TYR A 135 -10.53 -18.44 -3.68
C TYR A 135 -10.62 -16.92 -3.90
N GLU A 136 -10.12 -16.11 -2.97
CA GLU A 136 -10.17 -14.65 -3.02
C GLU A 136 -9.01 -13.94 -3.76
N PRO A 137 -7.91 -14.59 -4.25
CA PRO A 137 -6.84 -13.88 -4.96
C PRO A 137 -7.33 -13.10 -6.19
N THR A 138 -8.36 -13.61 -6.87
CA THR A 138 -9.02 -12.94 -8.00
C THR A 138 -9.84 -11.72 -7.59
N GLU A 139 -10.40 -11.70 -6.38
CA GLU A 139 -11.16 -10.56 -5.86
C GLU A 139 -10.22 -9.46 -5.39
N MET A 140 -9.13 -9.82 -4.71
CA MET A 140 -8.09 -8.87 -4.31
C MET A 140 -7.51 -8.10 -5.50
N ALA A 141 -7.17 -8.80 -6.57
CA ALA A 141 -6.63 -8.20 -7.79
C ALA A 141 -7.63 -7.26 -8.49
N ARG A 142 -8.93 -7.37 -8.19
CA ARG A 142 -9.98 -6.48 -8.73
C ARG A 142 -10.26 -5.28 -7.83
N ASN A 143 -10.19 -5.48 -6.51
CA ASN A 143 -10.67 -4.51 -5.53
C ASN A 143 -9.59 -3.51 -5.09
N VAL A 144 -8.31 -3.80 -5.32
CA VAL A 144 -7.19 -2.91 -4.97
C VAL A 144 -6.57 -2.30 -6.23
N ASP A 145 -6.73 -0.99 -6.41
CA ASP A 145 -5.91 -0.24 -7.35
C ASP A 145 -4.48 -0.13 -6.80
N LEU A 146 -3.61 -0.99 -7.32
CA LEU A 146 -2.22 -1.10 -6.90
C LEU A 146 -1.42 0.19 -7.12
N SER A 147 -1.77 0.97 -8.15
CA SER A 147 -1.11 2.25 -8.42
C SER A 147 -1.45 3.29 -7.36
N THR A 148 -2.73 3.35 -6.98
CA THR A 148 -3.20 4.21 -5.88
C THR A 148 -2.62 3.75 -4.53
N ALA A 149 -2.63 2.44 -4.26
CA ALA A 149 -2.07 1.86 -3.03
C ALA A 149 -0.56 2.12 -2.90
N ALA A 150 0.19 1.98 -3.99
CA ALA A 150 1.63 2.29 -4.02
C ALA A 150 1.92 3.76 -3.73
N CYS A 151 1.10 4.69 -4.25
CA CYS A 151 1.23 6.12 -3.92
C CYS A 151 1.04 6.37 -2.43
N ALA A 152 0.01 5.80 -1.81
CA ALA A 152 -0.21 5.91 -0.37
C ALA A 152 0.95 5.30 0.43
N SER A 153 1.41 4.10 0.05
CA SER A 153 2.55 3.42 0.66
C SER A 153 3.81 4.28 0.67
N ARG A 154 4.16 4.87 -0.48
CA ARG A 154 5.34 5.73 -0.63
C ARG A 154 5.29 6.93 0.30
N VAL A 155 4.16 7.63 0.31
CA VAL A 155 3.98 8.86 1.12
C VAL A 155 4.15 8.55 2.61
N ILE A 156 3.53 7.46 3.07
CA ILE A 156 3.58 7.06 4.49
C ILE A 156 4.99 6.60 4.87
N ALA A 157 5.65 5.81 4.01
CA ALA A 157 7.01 5.33 4.27
C ALA A 157 8.06 6.46 4.24
N ASP A 158 7.89 7.46 3.37
CA ASP A 158 8.76 8.63 3.31
C ASP A 158 8.56 9.54 4.52
N GLU A 159 7.31 9.77 4.96
CA GLU A 159 7.03 10.50 6.21
C GLU A 159 7.62 9.77 7.42
N ALA A 160 7.45 8.44 7.48
CA ALA A 160 8.07 7.62 8.52
C ALA A 160 9.60 7.74 8.51
N GLY A 161 10.24 8.04 7.38
CA GLY A 161 11.68 8.27 7.30
C GLY A 161 12.14 9.69 7.65
N ALA A 162 11.24 10.67 7.66
CA ALA A 162 11.56 12.08 7.90
C ALA A 162 11.42 12.49 9.38
N VAL A 163 10.58 11.77 10.14
CA VAL A 163 10.44 11.88 11.60
C VAL A 163 11.56 11.13 12.30
#